data_AF-W5M0Y5-F1
#
_entry.id   AF-W5M0Y5-F1
#
_cell.length_a   1.000
_cell.length_b   1.000
_cell.length_c   1.000
_cell.angle_alpha   90.00
_cell.angle_beta   90.00
_cell.angle_gamma   90.00
#
_symmetry.space_group_name_H-M   'P 1'
#
loop_
_entity.id
_entity.type
_entity.pdbx_description
1 polymer ?
#
loop_
_entity_poly.entity_id
_entity_poly.type
_entity_poly.pdbx_seq_one_letter_code
_entity_poly.pdbx_strand_id
1 'polypeptide(L)'
;MERCGNSIYTAVKLSFISIYLSVFLPVNLVDFCGQTIHGDGMIVNSHRESRKYYFVTMGTDCHLTMQAASPKDKVQFQFRFFLVYSLLRVNSLSQPHPSPPPEGARQLLSAGPTGPGPRSEATPRDGAPDPCHAGSYIQFYDGRDKAAPVMGPPLCGKSLPRPVLSTGNYLTLRLVTRGTQPRVDFVGDFTSFRLGFNHSECSGEPYFSCHNGKCIPMNLVCDDRGLDNCGDGSDQSPLPPAECRGPSSTVPTKSPGMTSSPSILTPPTDTSPTNQSCAGSLQTPPLSPDAVPQPDSIT
;
A
#
# COMPACT_ATOMS: atom_id res chain seq x y z
N MET A 1 -53.82 47.86 -7.70
CA MET A 1 -53.37 47.03 -6.56
C MET A 1 -53.17 45.63 -7.10
N GLU A 2 -52.03 44.96 -7.06
CA GLU A 2 -50.68 45.26 -6.58
C GLU A 2 -49.80 44.11 -7.09
N ARG A 3 -48.50 44.38 -7.21
CA ARG A 3 -47.46 43.42 -7.64
C ARG A 3 -47.20 42.33 -6.60
N CYS A 4 -46.79 41.16 -7.08
CA CYS A 4 -45.59 40.41 -6.67
C CYS A 4 -45.36 39.32 -7.74
N GLY A 5 -44.20 39.11 -8.34
CA GLY A 5 -42.83 39.38 -7.89
C GLY A 5 -42.05 38.07 -8.03
N ASN A 6 -41.17 38.04 -9.04
CA ASN A 6 -40.20 37.01 -9.42
C ASN A 6 -39.70 36.06 -8.31
N SER A 7 -39.52 34.78 -8.66
CA SER A 7 -38.24 34.12 -8.34
C SER A 7 -37.88 33.12 -9.43
N ILE A 8 -36.94 33.55 -10.27
CA ILE A 8 -36.21 32.72 -11.22
C ILE A 8 -35.33 31.79 -10.38
N TYR A 9 -35.74 30.53 -10.21
CA TYR A 9 -34.79 29.49 -9.82
C TYR A 9 -34.06 29.07 -11.09
N THR A 10 -33.03 29.85 -11.43
CA THR A 10 -32.01 29.43 -12.38
C THR A 10 -31.37 28.18 -11.78
N ALA A 11 -31.70 27.01 -12.31
CA ALA A 11 -30.91 25.83 -12.08
C ALA A 11 -29.51 26.14 -12.63
N VAL A 12 -28.59 26.52 -11.74
CA VAL A 12 -27.17 26.50 -12.04
C VAL A 12 -26.88 25.03 -12.29
N LYS A 13 -26.89 24.63 -13.57
CA LYS A 13 -26.16 23.45 -14.01
C LYS A 13 -24.74 23.71 -13.52
N LEU A 14 -24.36 23.04 -12.44
CA LEU A 14 -22.97 22.86 -12.05
C LEU A 14 -22.34 22.12 -13.22
N SER A 15 -21.85 22.90 -14.18
CA SER A 15 -20.83 22.48 -15.11
C SER A 15 -19.74 21.89 -14.23
N PHE A 16 -19.48 20.59 -14.39
CA PHE A 16 -18.31 19.95 -13.83
C PHE A 16 -17.10 20.59 -14.50
N ILE A 17 -16.72 21.77 -14.02
CA ILE A 17 -15.40 22.32 -14.20
C ILE A 17 -14.51 21.27 -13.56
N SER A 18 -13.81 20.48 -14.38
CA SER A 18 -12.70 19.65 -13.94
C SER A 18 -11.69 20.58 -13.30
N ILE A 19 -11.80 20.75 -12.00
CA ILE A 19 -10.76 21.32 -11.17
C ILE A 19 -9.66 20.26 -11.16
N TYR A 20 -8.78 20.32 -12.18
CA TYR A 20 -7.47 19.68 -12.15
C TYR A 20 -6.61 20.41 -11.09
N LEU A 21 -6.96 20.23 -9.82
CA LEU A 21 -5.99 20.40 -8.75
C LEU A 21 -5.31 19.04 -8.60
N SER A 22 -4.06 18.98 -9.05
CA SER A 22 -3.14 17.86 -8.87
C SER A 22 -2.71 17.71 -7.40
N VAL A 23 -3.71 17.58 -6.52
CA VAL A 23 -3.53 17.11 -5.16
C VAL A 23 -4.27 15.78 -5.10
N PHE A 24 -3.56 14.69 -5.41
CA PHE A 24 -4.07 13.33 -5.30
C PHE A 24 -4.27 13.00 -3.80
N LEU A 25 -5.43 13.36 -3.28
CA LEU A 25 -5.85 12.99 -1.93
C LEU A 25 -6.12 11.48 -1.86
N PRO A 26 -5.91 10.85 -0.70
CA PRO A 26 -6.30 9.46 -0.52
C PRO A 26 -7.81 9.29 -0.76
N VAL A 27 -8.18 8.18 -1.39
CA VAL A 27 -9.57 7.81 -1.64
C VAL A 27 -10.01 6.75 -0.65
N ASN A 28 -11.24 6.85 -0.16
CA ASN A 28 -11.82 5.85 0.73
C ASN A 28 -12.78 4.96 -0.07
N LEU A 29 -12.58 3.64 -0.06
CA LEU A 29 -13.39 2.68 -0.80
C LEU A 29 -14.89 2.82 -0.49
N VAL A 30 -15.24 2.92 0.79
CA VAL A 30 -16.65 3.01 1.22
C VAL A 30 -17.30 4.31 0.75
N ASP A 31 -16.57 5.42 0.70
CA ASP A 31 -17.10 6.72 0.27
C ASP A 31 -17.27 6.78 -1.26
N PHE A 32 -16.38 6.10 -2.01
CA PHE A 32 -16.36 6.08 -3.47
C PHE A 32 -17.02 4.82 -4.04
N CYS A 33 -18.07 4.35 -3.38
CA CYS A 33 -18.69 3.10 -3.71
C CYS A 33 -19.25 3.05 -5.14
N GLY A 34 -18.87 2.01 -5.89
CA GLY A 34 -19.27 1.78 -7.28
C GLY A 34 -18.63 2.73 -8.29
N GLN A 35 -17.67 3.57 -7.85
CA GLN A 35 -17.01 4.53 -8.72
C GLN A 35 -15.76 3.93 -9.39
N THR A 36 -15.37 4.55 -10.50
CA THR A 36 -14.06 4.35 -11.12
C THR A 36 -13.17 5.54 -10.82
N ILE A 37 -11.99 5.28 -10.28
CA ILE A 37 -10.91 6.25 -10.09
C ILE A 37 -9.88 6.05 -11.19
N HIS A 38 -9.37 7.15 -11.74
CA HIS A 38 -8.36 7.16 -12.80
C HIS A 38 -7.17 8.00 -12.34
N GLY A 39 -5.96 7.50 -12.57
CA GLY A 39 -4.75 8.24 -12.24
C GLY A 39 -3.48 7.40 -12.37
N ASP A 40 -2.35 8.07 -12.19
CA ASP A 40 -1.02 7.46 -12.22
C ASP A 40 -0.76 6.59 -10.99
N GLY A 41 -1.17 7.08 -9.82
CA GLY A 41 -1.16 6.31 -8.59
C GLY A 41 -1.87 7.06 -7.47
N MET A 42 -2.46 6.31 -6.53
CA MET A 42 -3.24 6.89 -5.44
C MET A 42 -3.32 5.95 -4.24
N ILE A 43 -3.35 6.53 -3.04
CA ILE A 43 -3.63 5.81 -1.80
C ILE A 43 -5.12 5.51 -1.71
N VAL A 44 -5.45 4.25 -1.43
CA VAL A 44 -6.80 3.75 -1.21
C VAL A 44 -6.93 3.24 0.22
N ASN A 45 -7.78 3.90 0.99
CA ASN A 45 -8.17 3.50 2.32
C ASN A 45 -9.46 2.66 2.26
N SER A 46 -9.65 1.81 3.26
CA SER A 46 -10.94 1.14 3.48
C SER A 46 -12.09 2.12 3.72
N HIS A 47 -11.91 3.10 4.61
CA HIS A 47 -12.88 4.10 5.02
C HIS A 47 -12.16 5.36 5.54
N ARG A 48 -12.89 6.46 5.76
CA ARG A 48 -12.32 7.77 6.16
C ARG A 48 -11.45 7.74 7.41
N GLU A 49 -11.84 6.91 8.39
CA GLU A 49 -11.15 6.78 9.67
C GLU A 49 -10.12 5.64 9.70
N SER A 50 -9.76 5.08 8.54
CA SER A 50 -8.68 4.11 8.39
C SER A 50 -7.40 4.58 9.12
N ARG A 51 -6.69 3.67 9.78
CA ARG A 51 -5.58 3.91 10.73
C ARG A 51 -5.93 4.56 12.07
N LYS A 52 -7.14 5.09 12.26
CA LYS A 52 -7.62 5.59 13.57
C LYS A 52 -8.61 4.61 14.18
N TYR A 53 -9.50 4.07 13.36
CA TYR A 53 -10.56 3.15 13.75
C TYR A 53 -10.72 2.04 12.71
N TYR A 54 -11.30 0.92 13.14
CA TYR A 54 -11.49 -0.29 12.33
C TYR A 54 -12.96 -0.65 12.10
N PHE A 55 -13.86 0.33 12.23
CA PHE A 55 -15.30 0.12 12.16
C PHE A 55 -15.82 0.50 10.78
N VAL A 56 -16.34 -0.50 10.08
CA VAL A 56 -17.13 -0.32 8.86
C VAL A 56 -18.53 -0.88 9.12
N THR A 57 -19.55 -0.26 8.52
CA THR A 57 -20.95 -0.68 8.67
C THR A 57 -21.12 -2.17 8.33
N MET A 58 -21.92 -2.89 9.13
CA MET A 58 -22.32 -4.27 8.84
C MET A 58 -23.03 -4.34 7.49
N GLY A 59 -22.83 -5.41 6.72
CA GLY A 59 -23.54 -5.59 5.44
C GLY A 59 -23.08 -4.65 4.33
N THR A 60 -21.89 -4.07 4.45
CA THR A 60 -21.26 -3.32 3.36
C THR A 60 -20.94 -4.29 2.22
N ASP A 61 -21.38 -3.97 1.01
CA ASP A 61 -20.98 -4.62 -0.23
C ASP A 61 -20.63 -3.54 -1.23
N CYS A 62 -19.34 -3.19 -1.25
CA CYS A 62 -18.87 -2.02 -1.95
C CYS A 62 -17.68 -2.37 -2.84
N HIS A 63 -17.59 -1.75 -4.01
CA HIS A 63 -16.45 -1.93 -4.90
C HIS A 63 -15.93 -0.59 -5.40
N LEU A 64 -14.65 -0.55 -5.71
CA LEU A 64 -13.95 0.58 -6.30
C LEU A 64 -13.13 0.05 -7.47
N THR A 65 -13.29 0.68 -8.63
CA THR A 65 -12.55 0.32 -9.84
C THR A 65 -11.40 1.29 -10.03
N MET A 66 -10.19 0.77 -10.17
CA MET A 66 -9.00 1.54 -10.50
C MET A 66 -8.72 1.41 -11.99
N GLN A 67 -8.59 2.55 -12.66
CA GLN A 67 -8.21 2.65 -14.06
C GLN A 67 -6.79 3.20 -14.15
N ALA A 68 -5.93 2.49 -14.88
CA ALA A 68 -4.57 2.90 -15.16
C ALA A 68 -4.52 4.23 -15.95
N ALA A 69 -3.42 4.96 -15.82
CA ALA A 69 -3.21 6.26 -16.47
C ALA A 69 -3.41 6.20 -17.99
N SER A 70 -2.86 5.15 -18.61
CA SER A 70 -2.92 4.89 -20.04
C SER A 70 -3.65 3.59 -20.35
N PRO A 71 -4.35 3.47 -21.50
CA PRO A 71 -4.94 2.20 -21.95
C PRO A 71 -3.93 1.06 -22.15
N LYS A 72 -2.64 1.38 -22.30
CA LYS A 72 -1.55 0.39 -22.43
C LYS A 72 -1.01 -0.09 -21.08
N ASP A 73 -1.33 0.63 -20.02
CA ASP A 73 -0.83 0.32 -18.69
C ASP A 73 -1.70 -0.75 -18.02
N LYS A 74 -1.12 -1.34 -17.00
CA LYS A 74 -1.73 -2.23 -16.03
C LYS A 74 -1.80 -1.51 -14.69
N VAL A 75 -2.54 -2.09 -13.76
CA VAL A 75 -2.70 -1.59 -12.39
C VAL A 75 -2.05 -2.58 -11.44
N GLN A 76 -1.14 -2.10 -10.60
CA GLN A 76 -0.65 -2.83 -9.44
C GLN A 76 -1.34 -2.26 -8.21
N PHE A 77 -1.87 -3.10 -7.34
CA PHE A 77 -2.32 -2.72 -6.01
C PHE A 77 -1.44 -3.36 -4.94
N GLN A 78 -0.99 -2.58 -3.97
CA GLN A 78 -0.19 -3.05 -2.85
C GLN A 78 -0.82 -2.62 -1.53
N PHE A 79 -1.01 -3.57 -0.61
CA PHE A 79 -1.39 -3.23 0.76
C PHE A 79 -0.18 -2.71 1.54
N ARG A 80 -0.40 -1.63 2.30
CA ARG A 80 0.54 -1.08 3.29
C ARG A 80 0.09 -1.38 4.72
N PHE A 81 -1.21 -1.60 4.90
CA PHE A 81 -1.81 -2.10 6.14
C PHE A 81 -3.02 -2.96 5.79
N PHE A 82 -3.24 -4.06 6.51
CA PHE A 82 -4.35 -4.98 6.23
C PHE A 82 -4.92 -5.62 7.48
N LEU A 83 -6.20 -5.36 7.74
CA LEU A 83 -6.99 -5.92 8.80
C LEU A 83 -8.42 -6.10 8.29
N VAL A 84 -8.84 -7.31 7.95
CA VAL A 84 -10.18 -7.59 7.43
C VAL A 84 -10.70 -8.87 8.03
N TYR A 85 -11.55 -8.79 9.05
CA TYR A 85 -12.16 -9.97 9.66
C TYR A 85 -13.46 -9.60 10.38
N SER A 86 -14.15 -10.59 10.95
CA SER A 86 -15.33 -10.38 11.80
C SER A 86 -15.14 -11.15 13.11
N LEU A 87 -15.51 -10.54 14.24
CA LEU A 87 -15.35 -11.18 15.56
C LEU A 87 -16.32 -12.35 15.75
N LEU A 88 -17.56 -12.21 15.29
CA LEU A 88 -18.53 -13.32 15.26
C LEU A 88 -18.91 -13.60 13.82
N ARG A 89 -18.55 -14.79 13.34
CA ARG A 89 -18.80 -15.23 11.97
C ARG A 89 -20.26 -15.67 11.78
N VAL A 90 -20.76 -15.61 10.55
CA VAL A 90 -22.08 -16.15 10.21
C VAL A 90 -22.01 -17.68 10.25
N ASN A 91 -23.04 -18.35 10.79
CA ASN A 91 -23.14 -19.80 10.69
C ASN A 91 -23.26 -20.21 9.21
N SER A 92 -22.31 -21.01 8.71
CA SER A 92 -22.23 -21.45 7.30
C SER A 92 -23.38 -22.36 6.83
N LEU A 93 -24.33 -22.72 7.70
CA LEU A 93 -25.43 -23.64 7.43
C LEU A 93 -26.62 -22.99 6.69
N SER A 94 -26.56 -21.70 6.37
CA SER A 94 -27.69 -20.94 5.80
C SER A 94 -27.47 -20.39 4.39
N GLN A 95 -26.39 -20.76 3.68
CA GLN A 95 -26.17 -20.33 2.29
C GLN A 95 -26.38 -21.48 1.28
N PRO A 96 -27.06 -21.24 0.14
CA PRO A 96 -27.11 -22.19 -0.97
C PRO A 96 -25.73 -22.23 -1.65
N HIS A 97 -25.08 -23.39 -1.61
CA HIS A 97 -23.87 -23.66 -2.39
C HIS A 97 -24.21 -23.63 -3.90
N PRO A 98 -23.33 -23.09 -4.77
CA PRO A 98 -23.37 -23.40 -6.20
C PRO A 98 -23.15 -24.91 -6.36
N SER A 99 -24.11 -25.59 -7.01
CA SER A 99 -24.03 -27.01 -7.31
C SER A 99 -22.76 -27.34 -8.11
N PRO A 100 -22.06 -28.45 -7.82
CA PRO A 100 -20.94 -28.89 -8.64
C PRO A 100 -21.39 -29.21 -10.07
N PRO A 101 -20.54 -29.01 -11.09
CA PRO A 101 -20.85 -29.44 -12.45
C PRO A 101 -20.99 -30.97 -12.50
N PRO A 102 -21.83 -31.50 -13.41
CA PRO A 102 -22.10 -32.94 -13.47
C PRO A 102 -20.83 -33.73 -13.81
N GLU A 103 -20.57 -34.76 -13.00
CA GLU A 103 -19.50 -35.73 -13.20
C GLU A 103 -19.71 -36.52 -14.50
N GLY A 104 -18.90 -36.19 -15.52
CA GLY A 104 -18.97 -36.85 -16.82
C GLY A 104 -17.62 -36.85 -17.52
N ALA A 105 -16.58 -37.41 -16.89
CA ALA A 105 -15.38 -37.93 -17.56
C ALA A 105 -14.47 -38.69 -16.57
N ARG A 106 -14.80 -39.95 -16.27
CA ARG A 106 -13.82 -40.90 -15.71
C ARG A 106 -13.30 -41.79 -16.84
N GLN A 107 -12.00 -41.70 -17.11
CA GLN A 107 -11.09 -42.70 -17.73
C GLN A 107 -9.81 -41.93 -18.12
N LEU A 108 -8.55 -42.35 -17.93
CA LEU A 108 -7.79 -43.50 -17.41
C LEU A 108 -6.43 -42.87 -16.98
N LEU A 109 -5.68 -43.34 -15.98
CA LEU A 109 -4.58 -44.29 -16.17
C LEU A 109 -3.87 -44.59 -14.83
N SER A 110 -3.72 -45.89 -14.60
CA SER A 110 -2.75 -46.69 -13.83
C SER A 110 -1.80 -46.13 -12.76
N ALA A 111 -1.72 -46.93 -11.70
CA ALA A 111 -0.79 -46.89 -10.58
C ALA A 111 0.67 -47.23 -10.96
N GLY A 112 1.62 -46.65 -10.22
CA GLY A 112 3.04 -47.03 -10.17
C GLY A 112 3.67 -46.65 -8.82
N PRO A 113 4.70 -47.36 -8.31
CA PRO A 113 4.97 -47.48 -6.88
C PRO A 113 6.03 -46.54 -6.30
N THR A 114 5.93 -46.40 -4.97
CA THR A 114 6.82 -45.86 -3.92
C THR A 114 8.28 -45.51 -4.22
N GLY A 115 8.69 -44.32 -3.75
CA GLY A 115 10.06 -43.97 -3.37
C GLY A 115 10.06 -42.84 -2.30
N PRO A 116 10.87 -42.89 -1.22
CA PRO A 116 10.80 -41.94 -0.10
C PRO A 116 11.81 -40.79 -0.22
N GLY A 117 11.41 -39.57 0.14
CA GLY A 117 12.33 -38.45 0.38
C GLY A 117 11.61 -37.11 0.70
N PRO A 118 12.14 -36.26 1.61
CA PRO A 118 11.31 -35.37 2.43
C PRO A 118 11.46 -33.86 2.10
N ARG A 119 10.40 -33.07 2.32
CA ARG A 119 10.35 -31.97 3.31
C ARG A 119 8.99 -31.28 3.22
N SER A 120 8.25 -31.32 4.32
CA SER A 120 6.89 -30.83 4.47
C SER A 120 6.83 -29.31 4.32
N GLU A 121 6.37 -28.83 3.17
CA GLU A 121 5.76 -27.51 3.06
C GLU A 121 4.29 -27.69 3.46
N ALA A 122 3.86 -26.96 4.48
CA ALA A 122 2.58 -27.15 5.12
C ALA A 122 1.42 -26.86 4.14
N THR A 123 0.90 -27.91 3.51
CA THR A 123 -0.41 -27.89 2.88
C THR A 123 -1.47 -27.68 3.97
N PRO A 124 -2.36 -26.68 3.85
CA PRO A 124 -3.50 -26.59 4.74
C PRO A 124 -4.36 -27.83 4.53
N ARG A 125 -4.57 -28.58 5.61
CA ARG A 125 -5.48 -29.72 5.69
C ARG A 125 -6.81 -29.40 5.01
N ASP A 126 -7.18 -30.22 4.03
CA ASP A 126 -8.54 -30.33 3.50
C ASP A 126 -9.55 -30.48 4.65
N GLY A 127 -10.53 -29.57 4.70
CA GLY A 127 -11.70 -29.68 5.59
C GLY A 127 -11.92 -28.52 6.57
N ALA A 128 -11.04 -27.51 6.65
CA ALA A 128 -11.36 -26.28 7.37
C ALA A 128 -12.22 -25.37 6.47
N PRO A 129 -13.40 -24.89 6.90
CA PRO A 129 -14.16 -23.90 6.15
C PRO A 129 -13.27 -22.67 5.91
N ASP A 130 -13.23 -22.16 4.67
CA ASP A 130 -12.49 -20.94 4.35
C ASP A 130 -12.89 -19.83 5.35
N PRO A 131 -11.95 -19.34 6.17
CA PRO A 131 -12.23 -18.38 7.23
C PRO A 131 -12.86 -17.08 6.70
N CYS A 132 -12.68 -16.77 5.42
CA CYS A 132 -13.21 -15.57 4.79
C CYS A 132 -14.70 -15.70 4.42
N HIS A 133 -15.20 -16.89 4.06
CA HIS A 133 -16.59 -17.08 3.63
C HIS A 133 -17.62 -16.71 4.70
N ALA A 134 -17.31 -17.04 5.96
CA ALA A 134 -18.18 -16.78 7.11
C ALA A 134 -17.98 -15.38 7.73
N GLY A 135 -17.06 -14.56 7.20
CA GLY A 135 -16.69 -13.26 7.74
C GLY A 135 -16.57 -12.17 6.68
N SER A 136 -15.96 -11.06 7.06
CA SER A 136 -15.62 -9.97 6.14
C SER A 136 -14.42 -10.35 5.28
N TYR A 137 -14.42 -9.91 4.02
CA TYR A 137 -13.36 -10.20 3.06
C TYR A 137 -13.20 -9.11 2.00
N ILE A 138 -12.06 -9.15 1.33
CA ILE A 138 -11.76 -8.40 0.12
C ILE A 138 -11.66 -9.37 -1.06
N GLN A 139 -12.16 -8.97 -2.23
CA GLN A 139 -11.99 -9.70 -3.48
C GLN A 139 -11.53 -8.76 -4.58
N PHE A 140 -10.55 -9.21 -5.37
CA PHE A 140 -10.11 -8.53 -6.59
C PHE A 140 -10.74 -9.16 -7.83
N TYR A 141 -10.97 -8.34 -8.85
CA TYR A 141 -11.44 -8.72 -10.17
C TYR A 141 -10.59 -8.03 -11.24
N ASP A 142 -10.20 -8.78 -12.27
CA ASP A 142 -9.31 -8.33 -13.34
C ASP A 142 -10.11 -7.63 -14.45
N GLY A 143 -10.61 -6.42 -14.16
CA GLY A 143 -11.41 -5.65 -15.11
C GLY A 143 -12.18 -4.51 -14.46
N ARG A 144 -13.21 -4.01 -15.17
CA ARG A 144 -13.93 -2.77 -14.85
C ARG A 144 -14.95 -2.89 -13.71
N ASP A 145 -15.37 -4.11 -13.39
CA ASP A 145 -16.44 -4.37 -12.43
C ASP A 145 -16.36 -5.79 -11.84
N LYS A 146 -17.40 -6.16 -11.09
CA LYS A 146 -17.55 -7.47 -10.43
C LYS A 146 -17.90 -8.63 -11.37
N ALA A 147 -18.22 -8.35 -12.65
CA ALA A 147 -18.46 -9.37 -13.66
C ALA A 147 -17.18 -9.82 -14.36
N ALA A 148 -16.07 -9.08 -14.19
CA ALA A 148 -14.76 -9.49 -14.67
C ALA A 148 -14.24 -10.75 -13.93
N PRO A 149 -13.21 -11.43 -14.48
CA PRO A 149 -12.62 -12.61 -13.87
C PRO A 149 -12.12 -12.35 -12.45
N VAL A 150 -12.45 -13.25 -11.53
CA VAL A 150 -12.02 -13.17 -10.13
C VAL A 150 -10.53 -13.46 -10.01
N MET A 151 -9.81 -12.67 -9.22
CA MET A 151 -8.38 -12.83 -8.98
C MET A 151 -8.10 -13.48 -7.63
N GLY A 152 -7.73 -14.76 -7.65
CA GLY A 152 -7.37 -15.52 -6.45
C GLY A 152 -8.53 -15.68 -5.45
N PRO A 153 -8.26 -16.33 -4.30
CA PRO A 153 -9.25 -16.50 -3.24
C PRO A 153 -9.55 -15.17 -2.52
N PRO A 154 -10.70 -15.07 -1.81
CA PRO A 154 -10.99 -13.94 -0.94
C PRO A 154 -9.88 -13.71 0.09
N LEU A 155 -9.59 -12.45 0.37
CA LEU A 155 -8.57 -12.03 1.34
C LEU A 155 -9.23 -11.61 2.65
N CYS A 156 -8.77 -12.18 3.77
CA CYS A 156 -9.16 -11.79 5.11
C CYS A 156 -8.04 -12.08 6.11
N GLY A 157 -8.21 -11.67 7.37
CA GLY A 157 -7.24 -11.80 8.45
C GLY A 157 -6.45 -10.51 8.69
N LYS A 158 -5.20 -10.68 9.14
CA LYS A 158 -4.29 -9.60 9.54
C LYS A 158 -2.95 -9.62 8.81
N SER A 159 -2.68 -10.70 8.05
CA SER A 159 -1.44 -10.85 7.29
C SER A 159 -1.48 -9.95 6.07
N LEU A 160 -0.41 -9.20 5.83
CA LEU A 160 -0.30 -8.30 4.68
C LEU A 160 -0.32 -9.12 3.37
N PRO A 161 -1.30 -8.91 2.48
CA PRO A 161 -1.37 -9.64 1.22
C PRO A 161 -0.25 -9.23 0.25
N ARG A 162 0.09 -10.14 -0.67
CA ARG A 162 1.03 -9.86 -1.77
C ARG A 162 0.45 -8.82 -2.75
N PRO A 163 1.30 -8.08 -3.48
CA PRO A 163 0.84 -7.19 -4.53
C PRO A 163 -0.03 -7.90 -5.56
N VAL A 164 -1.11 -7.25 -6.00
CA VAL A 164 -2.04 -7.74 -7.01
C VAL A 164 -1.80 -6.97 -8.30
N LEU A 165 -1.56 -7.67 -9.41
CA LEU A 165 -1.25 -7.08 -10.70
C LEU A 165 -2.36 -7.45 -11.69
N SER A 166 -3.01 -6.46 -12.29
CA SER A 166 -4.00 -6.69 -13.34
C SER A 166 -3.35 -7.14 -14.65
N THR A 167 -4.14 -7.76 -15.53
CA THR A 167 -3.71 -8.06 -16.89
C THR A 167 -4.00 -6.92 -17.86
N GLY A 168 -5.02 -6.10 -17.59
CA GLY A 168 -5.40 -4.95 -18.40
C GLY A 168 -5.35 -3.63 -17.65
N ASN A 169 -5.94 -2.58 -18.24
CA ASN A 169 -5.90 -1.22 -17.73
C ASN A 169 -6.91 -0.94 -16.59
N TYR A 170 -7.54 -1.97 -16.05
CA TYR A 170 -8.49 -1.88 -14.94
C TYR A 170 -8.24 -2.96 -13.90
N LEU A 171 -8.47 -2.62 -12.64
CA LEU A 171 -8.50 -3.55 -11.51
C LEU A 171 -9.66 -3.14 -10.61
N THR A 172 -10.51 -4.09 -10.20
CA THR A 172 -11.62 -3.81 -9.30
C THR A 172 -11.40 -4.45 -7.94
N LEU A 173 -11.49 -3.65 -6.88
CA LEU A 173 -11.38 -4.05 -5.47
C LEU A 173 -12.77 -4.02 -4.85
N ARG A 174 -13.22 -5.13 -4.25
CA ARG A 174 -14.51 -5.23 -3.55
C ARG A 174 -14.31 -5.56 -2.08
N LEU A 175 -14.95 -4.80 -1.21
CA LEU A 175 -15.10 -5.07 0.22
C LEU A 175 -16.50 -5.60 0.51
N VAL A 176 -16.56 -6.72 1.23
CA VAL A 176 -17.79 -7.26 1.77
C VAL A 176 -17.65 -7.46 3.28
N THR A 177 -18.56 -6.89 4.07
CA THR A 177 -18.62 -7.09 5.52
C THR A 177 -19.78 -8.01 5.91
N ARG A 178 -19.45 -9.13 6.57
CA ARG A 178 -20.42 -10.14 7.05
C ARG A 178 -20.17 -10.49 8.51
N GLY A 179 -21.10 -11.23 9.12
CA GLY A 179 -21.03 -11.60 10.53
C GLY A 179 -21.44 -10.43 11.42
N THR A 180 -21.15 -10.54 12.71
CA THR A 180 -21.33 -9.44 13.66
C THR A 180 -19.97 -8.90 14.08
N GLN A 181 -19.88 -7.57 14.18
CA GLN A 181 -18.66 -6.81 14.49
C GLN A 181 -17.51 -7.05 13.47
N PRO A 182 -17.67 -6.60 12.21
CA PRO A 182 -16.58 -6.52 11.26
C PRO A 182 -15.53 -5.55 11.79
N ARG A 183 -14.28 -5.94 11.57
CA ARG A 183 -13.07 -5.22 11.88
C ARG A 183 -12.35 -5.06 10.55
N VAL A 184 -12.51 -3.89 9.95
CA VAL A 184 -11.99 -3.58 8.63
C VAL A 184 -11.18 -2.30 8.71
N ASP A 185 -9.90 -2.42 8.45
CA ASP A 185 -8.96 -1.34 8.30
C ASP A 185 -7.87 -1.80 7.33
N PHE A 186 -7.82 -1.17 6.17
CA PHE A 186 -6.71 -1.34 5.25
C PHE A 186 -6.33 0.00 4.64
N VAL A 187 -5.04 0.11 4.33
CA VAL A 187 -4.46 1.13 3.49
C VAL A 187 -3.67 0.40 2.43
N GLY A 188 -3.93 0.74 1.18
CA GLY A 188 -3.08 0.34 0.07
C GLY A 188 -2.88 1.51 -0.88
N ASP A 189 -2.16 1.24 -1.94
CA ASP A 189 -1.93 2.16 -3.03
C ASP A 189 -2.06 1.36 -4.33
N PHE A 190 -2.54 2.04 -5.36
CA PHE A 190 -2.42 1.54 -6.71
C PHE A 190 -1.42 2.37 -7.49
N THR A 191 -0.72 1.71 -8.40
CA THR A 191 0.26 2.27 -9.32
C THR A 191 -0.07 1.82 -10.73
N SER A 192 -0.20 2.77 -11.65
CA SER A 192 -0.21 2.53 -13.09
C SER A 192 1.19 2.12 -13.53
N PHE A 193 1.31 0.99 -14.22
CA PHE A 193 2.61 0.52 -14.68
C PHE A 193 2.52 -0.18 -16.02
N ARG A 194 3.64 -0.26 -16.70
CA ARG A 194 3.83 -1.03 -17.94
C ARG A 194 5.01 -1.97 -17.79
N LEU A 195 5.02 -3.03 -18.58
CA LEU A 195 6.14 -3.96 -18.63
C LEU A 195 7.10 -3.49 -19.72
N GLY A 196 8.28 -3.04 -19.33
CA GLY A 196 9.32 -2.57 -20.24
C GLY A 196 10.14 -3.71 -20.83
N PHE A 197 9.63 -4.46 -21.80
CA PHE A 197 10.48 -5.39 -22.55
C PHE A 197 11.55 -4.59 -23.32
N ASN A 198 12.82 -4.74 -22.96
CA ASN A 198 13.96 -4.02 -23.56
C ASN A 198 13.88 -2.48 -23.51
N HIS A 199 13.24 -1.90 -22.50
CA HIS A 199 13.05 -0.44 -22.28
C HIS A 199 12.31 0.34 -23.38
N SER A 200 12.04 -0.26 -24.55
CA SER A 200 11.38 0.40 -25.66
C SER A 200 9.90 0.71 -25.38
N GLU A 201 9.26 -0.08 -24.53
CA GLU A 201 7.90 0.24 -24.07
C GLU A 201 7.88 1.39 -23.09
N CYS A 202 8.96 1.63 -22.33
CA CYS A 202 9.09 2.82 -21.49
C CYS A 202 9.38 4.07 -22.34
N SER A 203 9.96 3.91 -23.54
CA SER A 203 10.30 5.02 -24.43
C SER A 203 9.05 5.61 -25.10
N GLY A 204 8.75 6.86 -24.74
CA GLY A 204 7.60 7.61 -25.23
C GLY A 204 7.04 8.56 -24.17
N GLU A 205 7.94 9.28 -23.47
CA GLU A 205 7.74 10.30 -22.42
C GLU A 205 6.29 10.56 -21.93
N PRO A 206 6.01 10.54 -20.60
CA PRO A 206 6.95 10.61 -19.47
C PRO A 206 6.86 9.39 -18.52
N TYR A 207 7.62 8.33 -18.81
CA TYR A 207 7.73 7.15 -17.93
C TYR A 207 9.17 6.96 -17.42
N PHE A 208 9.27 6.53 -16.16
CA PHE A 208 10.50 6.10 -15.51
C PHE A 208 10.68 4.59 -15.64
N SER A 209 11.89 4.14 -15.94
CA SER A 209 12.25 2.73 -16.02
C SER A 209 12.78 2.22 -14.68
N CYS A 210 12.04 1.31 -14.04
CA CYS A 210 12.44 0.63 -12.82
C CYS A 210 13.52 -0.43 -13.10
N HIS A 211 14.36 -0.77 -12.12
CA HIS A 211 15.40 -1.81 -12.26
C HIS A 211 14.80 -3.21 -12.50
N ASN A 212 13.59 -3.46 -12.02
CA ASN A 212 12.85 -4.71 -12.24
C ASN A 212 12.16 -4.82 -13.61
N GLY A 213 12.40 -3.86 -14.51
CA GLY A 213 11.85 -3.87 -15.87
C GLY A 213 10.41 -3.35 -15.99
N LYS A 214 9.80 -2.85 -14.90
CA LYS A 214 8.55 -2.07 -15.01
C LYS A 214 8.87 -0.65 -15.46
N CYS A 215 7.87 0.02 -16.01
CA CYS A 215 7.89 1.47 -16.12
C CYS A 215 6.66 2.08 -15.43
N ILE A 216 6.87 3.19 -14.73
CA ILE A 216 5.85 3.93 -14.01
C ILE A 216 5.81 5.39 -14.51
N PRO A 217 4.70 6.11 -14.39
CA PRO A 217 4.64 7.53 -14.68
C PRO A 217 5.68 8.35 -13.91
N MET A 218 6.34 9.32 -14.55
CA MET A 218 7.43 10.11 -13.95
C MET A 218 7.01 10.89 -12.70
N ASN A 219 5.74 11.27 -12.56
CA ASN A 219 5.22 11.97 -11.37
C ASN A 219 5.12 11.09 -10.12
N LEU A 220 5.40 9.80 -10.24
CA LEU A 220 5.50 8.87 -9.11
C LEU A 220 6.95 8.69 -8.63
N VAL A 221 7.94 9.21 -9.37
CA VAL A 221 9.36 9.19 -8.99
C VAL A 221 9.62 10.28 -7.98
N CYS A 222 10.28 9.92 -6.88
CA CYS A 222 10.54 10.81 -5.75
C CYS A 222 9.28 11.56 -5.27
N ASP A 223 8.12 10.88 -5.30
CA ASP A 223 6.87 11.51 -4.91
C ASP A 223 6.86 11.91 -3.43
N ASP A 224 6.11 12.96 -3.08
CA ASP A 224 6.05 13.48 -1.70
C ASP A 224 5.51 12.46 -0.69
N ARG A 225 4.90 11.37 -1.18
CA ARG A 225 4.37 10.28 -0.36
C ARG A 225 5.44 9.25 0.00
N GLY A 226 6.58 9.24 -0.70
CA GLY A 226 7.66 8.28 -0.50
C GLY A 226 7.22 6.84 -0.77
N LEU A 227 6.32 6.64 -1.74
CA LEU A 227 5.85 5.29 -2.09
C LEU A 227 6.85 4.63 -3.03
N ASP A 228 7.23 3.39 -2.72
CA ASP A 228 7.96 2.53 -3.66
C ASP A 228 6.98 2.02 -4.73
N ASN A 229 6.83 2.80 -5.80
CA ASN A 229 5.92 2.51 -6.91
C ASN A 229 6.52 1.46 -7.85
N CYS A 230 7.85 1.41 -7.96
CA CYS A 230 8.51 0.34 -8.72
C CYS A 230 8.38 -1.02 -8.01
N GLY A 231 8.34 -1.03 -6.68
CA GLY A 231 8.39 -2.23 -5.83
C GLY A 231 9.80 -2.78 -5.62
N ASP A 232 10.82 -2.08 -6.11
CA ASP A 232 12.25 -2.39 -5.98
C ASP A 232 13.07 -1.19 -5.45
N GLY A 233 12.39 -0.09 -5.08
CA GLY A 233 12.97 1.14 -4.56
C GLY A 233 13.62 2.05 -5.60
N SER A 234 13.61 1.69 -6.89
CA SER A 234 14.30 2.44 -7.94
C SER A 234 13.84 3.89 -8.06
N ASP A 235 12.54 4.12 -7.90
CA ASP A 235 11.88 5.42 -8.02
C ASP A 235 12.11 6.32 -6.79
N GLN A 236 12.73 5.79 -5.73
CA GLN A 236 13.05 6.50 -4.50
C GLN A 236 14.57 6.60 -4.27
N SER A 237 15.37 6.19 -5.27
CA SER A 237 16.82 6.14 -5.17
C SER A 237 17.45 7.54 -5.17
N PRO A 238 18.45 7.81 -4.29
CA PRO A 238 19.22 9.06 -4.36
C PRO A 238 20.22 9.08 -5.53
N LEU A 239 20.41 7.94 -6.21
CA LEU A 239 21.32 7.81 -7.35
C LEU A 239 20.55 7.92 -8.68
N PRO A 240 21.24 8.25 -9.78
CA PRO A 240 20.66 8.18 -11.13
C PRO A 240 20.10 6.77 -11.41
N PRO A 241 18.96 6.65 -12.12
CA PRO A 241 18.25 7.71 -12.84
C PRO A 241 17.18 8.49 -12.05
N ALA A 242 16.88 8.12 -10.79
CA ALA A 242 15.84 8.81 -10.01
C ALA A 242 16.36 10.09 -9.35
N GLU A 243 17.60 10.07 -8.82
CA GLU A 243 18.27 11.22 -8.19
C GLU A 243 17.40 11.93 -7.12
N CYS A 244 16.68 11.17 -6.29
CA CYS A 244 15.83 11.74 -5.27
C CYS A 244 16.68 12.51 -4.25
N ARG A 245 16.27 13.76 -3.97
CA ARG A 245 16.88 14.53 -2.89
C ARG A 245 16.52 13.88 -1.57
N GLY A 246 17.49 13.21 -0.95
CA GLY A 246 17.40 12.90 0.47
C GLY A 246 17.29 14.19 1.30
N PRO A 247 16.85 14.13 2.57
CA PRO A 247 17.06 15.24 3.48
C PRO A 247 18.54 15.59 3.45
N SER A 248 18.83 16.82 3.01
CA SER A 248 20.17 17.35 2.72
C SER A 248 21.20 16.91 3.76
N SER A 249 21.92 15.82 3.49
CA SER A 249 23.18 15.55 4.15
C SER A 249 24.17 16.51 3.52
N THR A 250 24.33 17.66 4.16
CA THR A 250 25.45 18.57 3.96
C THR A 250 26.74 17.80 4.24
N VAL A 251 27.29 17.17 3.21
CA VAL A 251 28.67 16.74 3.19
C VAL A 251 29.32 17.43 2.00
N PRO A 252 29.97 18.60 2.19
CA PRO A 252 30.87 19.14 1.19
C PRO A 252 32.22 18.44 1.35
N THR A 253 32.36 17.22 0.81
CA THR A 253 33.70 16.67 0.60
C THR A 253 34.16 17.04 -0.80
N LYS A 254 34.67 18.28 -0.92
CA LYS A 254 35.77 18.54 -1.85
C LYS A 254 36.92 17.62 -1.41
N SER A 255 37.17 16.56 -2.17
CA SER A 255 38.48 15.91 -2.14
C SER A 255 39.23 16.31 -3.41
N PRO A 256 40.35 17.04 -3.28
CA PRO A 256 41.26 17.35 -4.37
C PRO A 256 41.99 16.09 -4.83
N GLY A 257 42.35 16.06 -6.11
CA GLY A 257 43.20 15.01 -6.66
C GLY A 257 44.52 14.86 -5.90
N MET A 258 44.96 13.62 -5.75
CA MET A 258 46.33 13.30 -5.37
C MET A 258 46.97 12.45 -6.46
N THR A 259 47.77 13.15 -7.25
CA THR A 259 48.92 12.65 -7.98
C THR A 259 49.94 12.02 -7.02
N SER A 260 50.66 11.05 -7.57
CA SER A 260 51.74 10.23 -7.01
C SER A 260 52.74 10.92 -6.07
N SER A 261 53.00 10.27 -4.93
CA SER A 261 54.27 10.31 -4.16
C SER A 261 55.41 9.59 -4.93
N PRO A 262 56.74 9.82 -4.68
CA PRO A 262 57.34 9.66 -3.34
C PRO A 262 58.60 10.50 -2.97
N SER A 263 58.95 10.41 -1.67
CA SER A 263 60.31 10.26 -1.07
C SER A 263 60.79 11.30 -0.03
N ILE A 264 60.72 10.89 1.25
CA ILE A 264 61.76 10.76 2.31
C ILE A 264 62.90 11.83 2.38
N LEU A 265 63.05 12.55 3.51
CA LEU A 265 64.15 12.45 4.51
C LEU A 265 64.09 13.50 5.65
N THR A 266 63.92 12.99 6.89
CA THR A 266 64.51 13.37 8.21
C THR A 266 64.19 14.68 9.01
N PRO A 267 64.28 14.63 10.37
CA PRO A 267 63.87 15.63 11.39
C PRO A 267 65.13 16.36 11.97
N PRO A 268 65.20 17.04 13.16
CA PRO A 268 64.28 17.19 14.31
C PRO A 268 64.15 18.63 14.86
N THR A 269 63.36 18.87 15.91
CA THR A 269 63.81 19.52 17.18
C THR A 269 62.74 19.36 18.26
N ASP A 270 63.24 19.01 19.44
CA ASP A 270 62.61 18.68 20.72
C ASP A 270 62.20 19.95 21.50
N THR A 271 61.11 19.89 22.28
CA THR A 271 60.95 20.51 23.62
C THR A 271 59.50 20.39 24.17
N SER A 272 59.38 19.59 25.24
CA SER A 272 58.35 19.66 26.31
C SER A 272 58.72 20.80 27.30
N PRO A 273 57.95 21.20 28.35
CA PRO A 273 56.88 20.48 29.05
C PRO A 273 55.72 21.30 29.69
N THR A 274 54.92 20.58 30.50
CA THR A 274 54.18 20.97 31.74
C THR A 274 52.76 21.53 31.69
N ASN A 275 51.81 20.65 32.08
CA ASN A 275 50.91 20.74 33.25
C ASN A 275 50.42 22.12 33.73
N GLN A 276 49.10 22.31 33.81
CA GLN A 276 48.35 22.38 35.08
C GLN A 276 46.84 22.57 34.89
N SER A 277 46.08 21.78 35.64
CA SER A 277 44.65 21.96 35.90
C SER A 277 44.40 23.08 36.92
N CYS A 278 43.24 23.74 36.84
CA CYS A 278 42.57 24.32 38.00
C CYS A 278 41.11 23.87 38.03
N ALA A 279 40.72 23.29 39.16
CA ALA A 279 39.36 22.93 39.55
C ALA A 279 38.78 24.01 40.50
N GLY A 280 37.46 23.98 40.68
CA GLY A 280 36.69 24.70 41.70
C GLY A 280 35.28 25.01 41.17
N SER A 281 34.28 24.13 41.25
CA SER A 281 33.54 23.58 42.41
C SER A 281 32.82 24.64 43.25
N LEU A 282 31.48 24.57 43.24
CA LEU A 282 30.57 24.60 44.42
C LEU A 282 29.14 24.43 43.87
N GLN A 283 28.62 23.20 43.83
CA GLN A 283 27.87 22.50 44.88
C GLN A 283 26.33 22.71 44.77
N THR A 284 25.70 21.62 44.29
CA THR A 284 24.34 21.09 44.57
C THR A 284 24.14 20.84 46.09
N PRO A 285 23.02 20.33 46.66
CA PRO A 285 22.05 19.34 46.11
C PRO A 285 20.60 19.43 46.72
N PRO A 286 19.82 18.33 46.90
CA PRO A 286 18.86 17.75 45.94
C PRO A 286 17.46 17.47 46.58
N LEU A 287 16.52 16.77 45.90
CA LEU A 287 15.69 15.65 46.43
C LEU A 287 14.54 15.23 45.47
N SER A 288 14.75 14.09 44.79
CA SER A 288 13.96 12.82 44.68
C SER A 288 12.43 12.72 44.47
N PRO A 289 11.92 11.55 43.98
CA PRO A 289 10.67 11.36 43.21
C PRO A 289 9.55 10.56 43.92
N ASP A 290 8.47 10.30 43.16
CA ASP A 290 7.34 9.35 43.35
C ASP A 290 6.02 9.82 43.99
N ALA A 291 4.92 9.71 43.22
CA ALA A 291 3.58 9.35 43.71
C ALA A 291 2.64 8.89 42.56
N VAL A 292 2.18 7.64 42.66
CA VAL A 292 1.08 7.01 41.92
C VAL A 292 -0.27 7.40 42.54
N PRO A 293 -1.36 7.60 41.78
CA PRO A 293 -2.71 7.65 42.36
C PRO A 293 -3.51 6.35 42.12
N GLN A 294 -4.07 5.79 43.20
CA GLN A 294 -5.17 4.80 43.17
C GLN A 294 -6.53 5.50 43.02
N PRO A 295 -7.58 4.80 42.55
CA PRO A 295 -8.94 5.34 42.44
C PRO A 295 -9.80 5.02 43.66
N ASP A 296 -10.45 6.04 44.23
CA ASP A 296 -11.47 5.89 45.26
C ASP A 296 -12.86 5.63 44.64
N SER A 297 -13.56 4.67 45.25
CA SER A 297 -15.00 4.43 45.14
C SER A 297 -15.75 5.33 46.12
N ILE A 298 -16.92 5.86 45.74
CA ILE A 298 -18.08 6.25 46.59
C ILE A 298 -19.29 6.37 45.62
N THR A 299 -20.24 5.44 45.73
CA THR A 299 -21.63 5.58 46.24
C THR A 299 -22.58 6.32 45.30
#